data_AF-A0A3P7PGE6-F1
#
_entry.id   AF-A0A3P7PGE6-F1
#
_cell.length_a   1.000
_cell.length_b   1.000
_cell.length_c   1.000
_cell.angle_alpha   90.00
_cell.angle_beta   90.00
_cell.angle_gamma   90.00
#
_symmetry.space_group_name_H-M   'P 1'
#
loop_
_entity.id
_entity.type
_entity.pdbx_description
1 polymer ?
#
loop_
_entity_poly.entity_id
_entity_poly.type
_entity_poly.pdbx_seq_one_letter_code
_entity_poly.pdbx_strand_id
1 'polypeptide(L)' 'MLLNDKSGFTDKEIIEKGSRILIKELGYSGLLRFIRHSENISNEDYVKLGDHVFEEMSLEDIYDGATTHWENRK' A
#
# COMPACT_ATOMS: atom_id res chain seq x y z
N MET A 1 16.65 -15.95 -9.97
CA MET A 1 17.41 -14.80 -9.45
C MET A 1 17.43 -13.75 -10.53
N LEU A 2 16.81 -12.61 -10.28
CA LEU A 2 16.80 -11.48 -11.22
C LEU A 2 18.14 -10.74 -11.05
N LEU A 3 19.18 -11.24 -11.70
CA LEU A 3 20.50 -10.62 -11.72
C LEU A 3 20.42 -9.28 -12.46
N ASN A 4 20.20 -8.19 -11.72
CA ASN A 4 20.31 -6.84 -12.24
C ASN A 4 21.77 -6.39 -12.11
N ASP A 5 22.62 -6.86 -13.03
CA ASP A 5 24.07 -6.58 -13.15
C ASP A 5 24.43 -5.08 -13.17
N LYS A 6 23.43 -4.19 -13.30
CA LYS A 6 23.62 -2.74 -13.37
C LYS A 6 23.81 -2.05 -12.01
N SER A 7 23.49 -2.70 -10.89
CA SER A 7 23.48 -2.01 -9.58
C SER A 7 24.73 -2.27 -8.71
N GLY A 8 25.47 -3.36 -8.97
CA GLY A 8 26.56 -3.80 -8.10
C GLY A 8 26.11 -4.29 -6.72
N PHE A 9 24.80 -4.36 -6.47
CA PHE A 9 24.21 -4.85 -5.23
C PHE A 9 23.64 -6.25 -5.43
N THR A 10 23.77 -7.08 -4.40
CA THR A 10 23.07 -8.36 -4.31
C THR A 10 21.57 -8.15 -4.11
N ASP A 11 20.74 -9.13 -4.50
CA ASP A 11 19.29 -9.11 -4.27
C ASP A 11 18.93 -8.80 -2.80
N LYS A 12 19.71 -9.36 -1.86
CA LYS A 12 19.55 -9.09 -0.43
C LYS A 12 19.77 -7.62 -0.10
N GLU A 13 20.84 -7.01 -0.61
CA GLU A 13 21.13 -5.60 -0.36
C GLU A 13 20.08 -4.67 -0.98
N ILE A 14 19.54 -5.03 -2.15
CA ILE A 14 18.44 -4.30 -2.79
C ILE A 14 17.20 -4.33 -1.90
N ILE A 15 16.80 -5.52 -1.44
CA ILE A 15 15.63 -5.70 -0.56
C ILE A 15 15.82 -4.95 0.76
N GLU A 16 16.99 -5.07 1.40
CA GLU A 16 17.27 -4.39 2.66
C GLU A 16 17.26 -2.87 2.52
N LYS A 17 17.89 -2.32 1.48
CA LYS A 17 17.92 -0.87 1.23
C LYS A 17 16.53 -0.34 0.90
N GLY A 18 15.79 -1.04 0.03
CA GLY A 18 14.42 -0.67 -0.34
C GLY A 18 13.47 -0.69 0.87
N SER A 19 13.48 -1.79 1.64
CA SER A 19 12.63 -1.94 2.83
C SER A 19 12.90 -0.84 3.85
N ARG A 20 14.17 -0.45 4.05
CA ARG A 20 14.55 0.58 5.02
C ARG A 20 14.03 1.97 4.63
N ILE A 21 14.06 2.30 3.34
CA ILE A 21 13.49 3.55 2.81
C ILE A 21 11.96 3.55 2.96
N LEU A 22 11.31 2.44 2.59
CA LEU A 22 9.85 2.32 2.70
C LEU A 22 9.37 2.44 4.15
N ILE A 23 10.07 1.83 5.11
CA ILE A 23 9.76 1.98 6.54
C ILE A 23 9.96 3.44 6.99
N LYS A 24 11.03 4.10 6.53
CA LYS A 24 11.33 5.48 6.91
C LYS A 24 10.26 6.46 6.43
N GLU A 25 9.80 6.31 5.19
CA GLU A 25 8.88 7.26 4.56
C GLU A 25 7.40 6.94 4.84
N LEU A 26 7.05 5.65 4.95
CA LEU A 26 5.65 5.19 5.03
C LEU A 26 5.30 4.51 6.36
N GLY A 27 6.28 4.30 7.24
CA GLY A 27 6.13 3.48 8.44
C GLY A 27 6.03 1.98 8.12
N TYR A 28 6.00 1.16 9.17
CA TYR A 28 5.94 -0.29 9.05
C TYR A 28 4.64 -0.76 8.35
N SER A 29 3.52 -0.11 8.65
CA SER A 29 2.22 -0.37 7.98
C SER A 29 2.26 -0.03 6.49
N GLY A 30 2.96 1.03 6.11
CA GLY A 30 3.16 1.43 4.72
C GLY A 30 4.01 0.43 3.93
N LEU A 31 5.09 -0.09 4.52
CA LEU A 31 5.85 -1.19 3.93
C LEU A 31 4.98 -2.43 3.70
N LEU A 32 4.18 -2.84 4.70
CA LEU A 32 3.30 -4.01 4.56
C LEU A 32 2.26 -3.83 3.44
N ARG A 33 1.70 -2.62 3.30
CA ARG A 33 0.78 -2.29 2.20
C ARG A 33 1.50 -2.35 0.85
N PHE A 34 2.72 -1.81 0.76
CA PHE A 34 3.55 -1.87 -0.44
C PHE A 34 3.84 -3.30 -0.86
N ILE A 35 4.29 -4.16 0.06
CA ILE A 35 4.57 -5.58 -0.21
C ILE A 35 3.31 -6.27 -0.74
N ARG A 36 2.17 -6.13 -0.04
CA ARG A 36 0.88 -6.69 -0.49
C ARG A 36 0.50 -6.26 -1.89
N HIS A 37 0.73 -5.00 -2.24
CA HIS A 37 0.44 -4.47 -3.57
C HIS A 37 1.42 -4.99 -4.64
N SER A 38 2.71 -5.07 -4.31
CA SER A 38 3.77 -5.47 -5.24
C SER A 38 3.84 -6.97 -5.51
N GLU A 39 3.39 -7.80 -4.56
CA GLU A 39 3.51 -9.27 -4.66
C GLU A 39 2.37 -9.93 -5.45
N ASN A 40 1.35 -9.22 -5.92
CA ASN A 40 0.19 -9.84 -6.59
C ASN A 40 -0.44 -11.01 -5.80
N ILE A 41 -0.35 -11.03 -4.46
CA ILE A 41 -0.98 -12.06 -3.63
C ILE A 41 -2.51 -11.86 -3.50
N SER A 42 -3.05 -10.75 -3.99
CA SER A 42 -4.48 -10.65 -4.28
C SER A 42 -4.70 -10.23 -5.73
N ASN A 43 -5.38 -11.10 -6.49
CA ASN A 43 -6.11 -10.72 -7.71
C ASN A 43 -7.20 -9.65 -7.46
N GLU A 44 -7.29 -9.11 -6.25
CA GLU A 44 -8.21 -8.07 -5.87
C GLU A 44 -7.58 -6.72 -6.16
N ASP A 45 -8.00 -6.17 -7.29
CA ASP A 45 -7.83 -4.76 -7.61
C ASP A 45 -8.61 -3.96 -6.56
N TYR A 46 -7.92 -3.47 -5.53
CA TYR A 46 -8.55 -2.73 -4.44
C TYR A 46 -9.24 -1.44 -4.89
N VAL A 47 -8.91 -0.92 -6.07
CA VAL A 47 -9.67 0.17 -6.69
C VAL A 47 -11.04 -0.36 -7.09
N LYS A 48 -11.10 -1.50 -7.80
CA LYS A 48 -12.37 -2.17 -8.12
C LYS A 48 -13.12 -2.65 -6.88
N LEU A 49 -12.41 -3.12 -5.85
CA LEU A 49 -13.04 -3.52 -4.59
C LEU A 49 -13.63 -2.30 -3.87
N GLY A 50 -12.91 -1.18 -3.84
CA GLY A 50 -13.42 0.09 -3.31
C GLY A 50 -14.64 0.55 -4.10
N ASP A 51 -14.53 0.58 -5.43
CA ASP A 51 -15.61 0.94 -6.33
C ASP A 51 -16.85 0.06 -6.10
N HIS A 52 -16.67 -1.25 -5.85
CA HIS A 52 -17.78 -2.16 -5.54
C HIS A 52 -18.35 -1.97 -4.12
N VAL A 53 -17.49 -1.83 -3.11
CA VAL A 53 -17.92 -1.65 -1.70
C VAL A 53 -18.67 -0.32 -1.53
N PHE A 54 -18.32 0.69 -2.31
CA PHE A 54 -18.91 2.02 -2.24
C PHE A 54 -19.76 2.36 -3.46
N GLU A 55 -20.23 1.36 -4.23
CA GLU A 55 -20.92 1.58 -5.51
C GLU A 55 -22.22 2.39 -5.38
N GLU A 56 -22.88 2.30 -4.22
CA GLU A 56 -24.12 3.03 -3.91
C GLU A 56 -23.87 4.36 -3.18
N MET A 57 -22.61 4.73 -2.92
CA MET A 57 -22.25 5.93 -2.15
C MET A 57 -21.63 6.99 -3.05
N SER A 58 -21.96 8.25 -2.82
CA SER A 58 -21.24 9.34 -3.47
C SER A 58 -19.86 9.54 -2.84
N LEU A 59 -18.97 10.19 -3.57
CA LEU A 59 -17.64 10.52 -3.06
C LEU A 59 -17.71 11.40 -1.81
N GLU A 60 -18.63 12.37 -1.79
CA GLU A 60 -18.95 13.16 -0.61
C GLU A 60 -19.39 12.30 0.58
N ASP A 61 -20.29 11.32 0.39
CA ASP A 61 -20.75 10.45 1.49
C ASP A 61 -19.62 9.61 2.09
N ILE A 62 -18.72 9.11 1.24
CA ILE A 62 -17.52 8.37 1.67
C ILE A 62 -16.62 9.29 2.50
N TYR A 63 -16.42 10.53 2.04
CA TYR A 63 -15.54 11.49 2.70
C TYR A 63 -16.09 11.96 4.05
N ASP A 64 -17.39 12.27 4.11
CA ASP A 64 -18.08 12.69 5.34
C ASP A 64 -18.11 11.56 6.37
N GLY A 65 -18.37 10.32 5.93
CA GLY A 65 -18.34 9.14 6.78
C GLY A 65 -16.94 8.87 7.36
N ALA A 66 -15.90 8.97 6.53
CA ALA A 66 -14.51 8.81 6.96
C ALA A 66 -14.09 9.89 7.98
N THR A 67 -14.49 11.13 7.73
CA THR A 67 -14.20 12.29 8.61
C THR A 67 -14.87 12.11 9.96
N THR A 68 -16.17 11.80 9.97
CA THR A 68 -16.96 11.55 11.19
C THR A 68 -16.38 10.41 12.03
N HIS A 69 -15.98 9.30 11.39
CA HIS A 69 -15.35 8.17 12.08
C HIS A 69 -14.02 8.54 12.73
N TRP A 70 -13.22 9.37 12.07
CA TRP A 70 -11.93 9.83 12.60
C TRP A 70 -12.09 10.82 13.75
N GLU A 71 -13.03 11.74 13.66
CA GLU A 71 -13.33 12.71 14.71
C GLU A 71 -13.88 12.03 15.97
N ASN A 72 -14.73 11.01 15.83
CA ASN A 72 -15.25 10.23 16.94
C ASN A 72 -14.22 9.29 17.60
N ARG A 73 -13.05 9.09 16.98
CA ARG A 73 -11.94 8.33 17.56
C ARG A 73 -10.98 9.19 18.40
N LYS A 74 -11.12 10.52 18.37
CA LYS A 74 -10.41 11.44 19.28
C LYS A 74 -11.13 11.52 20.63
#